data_AF-A0A7X7I0S7-F1
#
_entry.id   AF-A0A7X7I0S7-F1
#
_cell.length_a   1.000
_cell.length_b   1.000
_cell.length_c   1.000
_cell.angle_alpha   90.00
_cell.angle_beta   90.00
_cell.angle_gamma   90.00
#
_symmetry.space_group_name_H-M   'P 1'
#
loop_
_entity.id
_entity.type
_entity.pdbx_description
1 polymer ?
#
loop_
_entity_poly.entity_id
_entity_poly.type
_entity_poly.pdbx_seq_one_letter_code
_entity_poly.pdbx_strand_id
1 'polypeptide(L)'
;MINVIYHGRTRVITVVAGIILMIFALINVCCTSGDSIAGTGSQSGNGRILGVAYTADSTPAANAVVRVRLQNYTAAKALQKSSNAWRDLRTDASGKFSVDSLDTGKYFVEINDENANAVLFACTLSLLDSQADLQKGILQPTGTISGTFIKEVDSVAMHVQICGLERSGTRDLATGGFIIRDVPAGTFTVRVLAASSTYRPVDITGVTVTSDSVSSIGAVDYISQSTWNFSKRLYLNTTESGVPVSGMVRDFPVLVRLHADNFDFNSANPDGSDLLFTKSDGTVLPFEIEYWNASENRAVVWFKADTLTGGDSSRYVVMYWGNPQAVTMPDYKNVFDTTAHFAGVWHLNDTGLVSTDATVNGNNGTNSGCTSSDGLIGTSRRFTDSTFIKIPGVFNNPTNLTLSAWVASDTTTGQDVISLGDAILIRLDEHINSAGTTGSYHSDSLDELSSFSVTGSGVTLAKSGWRYVVYTHNSSTHTQTLYIDGLQVAVTNFTAPIYYTGVGKDTYLGIHGNGKTIFNFVGHLDEVRVQNAVMSDDWVRLCYENQKASDALIQFR
;
A
#
# COMPACT_ATOMS: atom_id res chain seq x y z
N MET A 1 15.47 14.79 -61.81
CA MET A 1 16.53 15.71 -62.27
C MET A 1 17.53 15.79 -61.09
N ILE A 2 18.82 15.42 -61.19
CA ILE A 2 19.90 15.85 -62.12
C ILE A 2 20.24 17.33 -61.82
N ASN A 3 21.46 17.77 -61.44
CA ASN A 3 22.84 17.21 -61.39
C ASN A 3 23.41 17.24 -59.93
N VAL A 4 24.46 16.53 -59.45
CA VAL A 4 25.82 16.10 -59.92
C VAL A 4 26.92 17.16 -59.77
N ILE A 5 27.92 16.88 -58.89
CA ILE A 5 29.39 17.22 -58.89
C ILE A 5 29.98 16.98 -57.46
N TYR A 6 31.29 16.82 -57.21
CA TYR A 6 32.25 15.78 -57.67
C TYR A 6 33.51 15.68 -56.75
N HIS A 7 34.40 14.70 -56.98
CA HIS A 7 35.70 14.42 -56.29
C HIS A 7 35.64 13.89 -54.82
N GLY A 8 36.53 13.01 -54.34
CA GLY A 8 37.64 12.31 -55.02
C GLY A 8 38.29 11.15 -54.19
N ARG A 9 38.91 10.20 -54.91
CA ARG A 9 39.62 8.94 -54.55
C ARG A 9 40.49 8.94 -53.25
N THR A 10 40.77 7.80 -52.59
CA THR A 10 41.68 6.70 -53.07
C THR A 10 41.53 5.34 -52.34
N ARG A 11 42.05 4.27 -52.99
CA ARG A 11 42.03 2.81 -52.71
C ARG A 11 42.92 2.41 -51.48
N VAL A 12 43.00 1.17 -50.93
CA VAL A 12 43.38 -0.15 -51.55
C VAL A 12 42.97 -1.39 -50.69
N ILE A 13 42.28 -2.37 -51.34
CA ILE A 13 42.49 -3.85 -51.45
C ILE A 13 43.18 -4.59 -50.26
N THR A 14 42.60 -5.65 -49.66
CA THR A 14 42.70 -7.12 -49.98
C THR A 14 41.78 -7.89 -48.97
N VAL A 15 40.99 -8.96 -49.19
CA VAL A 15 40.89 -10.15 -50.11
C VAL A 15 41.44 -11.48 -49.51
N VAL A 16 40.88 -12.64 -49.88
CA VAL A 16 40.88 -13.95 -49.14
C VAL A 16 41.38 -15.13 -50.01
N ALA A 17 42.08 -16.13 -49.43
CA ALA A 17 41.97 -17.60 -49.68
C ALA A 17 43.20 -18.43 -49.22
N GLY A 18 43.02 -19.73 -48.93
CA GLY A 18 44.11 -20.72 -48.74
C GLY A 18 43.64 -22.03 -48.07
N ILE A 19 44.01 -23.20 -48.59
CA ILE A 19 43.46 -24.51 -48.17
C ILE A 19 44.46 -25.69 -48.38
N ILE A 20 44.56 -26.60 -47.39
CA ILE A 20 44.95 -28.04 -47.43
C ILE A 20 46.29 -28.46 -48.10
N LEU A 21 47.18 -29.18 -47.35
CA LEU A 21 47.52 -30.63 -47.48
C LEU A 21 48.85 -31.02 -46.73
N MET A 22 49.10 -32.33 -46.56
CA MET A 22 50.41 -33.03 -46.38
C MET A 22 51.09 -33.08 -44.98
N ILE A 23 51.77 -34.18 -44.56
CA ILE A 23 51.73 -35.63 -44.93
C ILE A 23 52.46 -36.53 -43.88
N PHE A 24 52.14 -37.85 -43.84
CA PHE A 24 52.88 -39.02 -43.26
C PHE A 24 53.40 -39.05 -41.80
N ALA A 25 53.09 -40.16 -41.11
CA ALA A 25 54.09 -41.18 -40.73
C ALA A 25 53.42 -42.54 -40.40
N LEU A 26 54.10 -43.67 -40.67
CA LEU A 26 53.62 -45.04 -40.48
C LEU A 26 54.75 -45.92 -39.91
N ILE A 27 54.51 -46.65 -38.81
CA ILE A 27 55.33 -47.81 -38.40
C ILE A 27 54.39 -48.90 -37.87
N ASN A 28 54.64 -50.16 -38.27
CA ASN A 28 53.96 -51.36 -37.77
C ASN A 28 54.91 -52.16 -36.86
N VAL A 29 54.38 -52.72 -35.76
CA VAL A 29 54.91 -53.93 -35.08
C VAL A 29 53.71 -54.78 -34.63
N CYS A 30 53.88 -56.10 -34.58
CA CYS A 30 52.78 -57.07 -34.60
C CYS A 30 52.13 -57.42 -33.25
N CYS A 31 50.91 -57.96 -33.40
CA CYS A 31 50.03 -58.67 -32.47
C CYS A 31 50.65 -59.42 -31.28
N THR A 32 49.92 -59.45 -30.16
CA THR A 32 49.35 -60.71 -29.64
C THR A 32 48.12 -60.45 -28.76
N SER A 33 47.34 -61.50 -28.47
CA SER A 33 45.98 -61.46 -27.92
C SER A 33 45.88 -61.22 -26.40
N GLY A 34 44.85 -60.49 -25.97
CA GLY A 34 44.38 -60.45 -24.57
C GLY A 34 43.28 -59.41 -24.38
N ASP A 35 42.11 -59.81 -23.84
CA ASP A 35 40.95 -58.94 -23.73
C ASP A 35 41.16 -57.79 -22.73
N SER A 36 41.03 -56.55 -23.24
CA SER A 36 40.81 -55.36 -22.43
C SER A 36 39.93 -54.37 -23.19
N ILE A 37 38.62 -54.54 -23.10
CA ILE A 37 37.65 -53.51 -23.54
C ILE A 37 37.69 -52.38 -22.50
N ALA A 38 38.72 -51.55 -22.58
CA ALA A 38 38.78 -50.29 -21.87
C ALA A 38 37.64 -49.39 -22.38
N GLY A 39 36.81 -48.88 -21.47
CA GLY A 39 35.62 -48.10 -21.83
C GLY A 39 35.97 -46.73 -22.42
N THR A 40 36.10 -46.64 -23.75
CA THR A 40 36.26 -45.37 -24.46
C THR A 40 34.89 -44.76 -24.80
N GLY A 41 34.29 -44.07 -23.83
CA GLY A 41 33.07 -43.29 -24.01
C GLY A 41 33.15 -42.03 -23.15
N SER A 42 33.29 -40.86 -23.78
CA SER A 42 33.51 -39.59 -23.08
C SER A 42 32.27 -39.16 -22.29
N GLN A 43 32.29 -39.28 -20.96
CA GLN A 43 31.36 -38.55 -20.10
C GLN A 43 31.68 -37.07 -20.18
N SER A 44 30.78 -36.31 -20.78
CA SER A 44 30.85 -34.85 -20.87
C SER A 44 30.10 -34.20 -19.72
N GLY A 45 30.82 -33.73 -18.70
CA GLY A 45 30.50 -32.52 -17.92
C GLY A 45 29.03 -32.21 -17.68
N ASN A 46 28.29 -33.00 -16.91
CA ASN A 46 26.88 -32.73 -16.58
C ASN A 46 26.49 -33.32 -15.21
N GLY A 47 25.55 -32.69 -14.51
CA GLY A 47 25.13 -33.10 -13.18
C GLY A 47 24.25 -34.36 -13.15
N ARG A 48 24.14 -34.94 -11.96
CA ARG A 48 23.40 -36.18 -11.67
C ARG A 48 22.51 -36.03 -10.43
N ILE A 49 21.32 -36.61 -10.46
CA ILE A 49 20.44 -36.78 -9.30
C ILE A 49 20.12 -38.27 -9.13
N LEU A 50 20.18 -38.79 -7.92
CA LEU A 50 19.73 -40.14 -7.60
C LEU A 50 18.98 -40.17 -6.26
N GLY A 51 18.14 -41.18 -6.06
CA GLY A 51 17.34 -41.30 -4.85
C GLY A 51 16.52 -42.59 -4.79
N VAL A 52 15.74 -42.72 -3.71
CA VAL A 52 14.87 -43.88 -3.47
C VAL A 52 13.56 -43.45 -2.78
N ALA A 53 12.44 -44.00 -3.24
CA ALA A 53 11.11 -43.79 -2.65
C ALA A 53 10.52 -45.08 -2.09
N TYR A 54 9.76 -44.92 -1.02
CA TYR A 54 8.97 -45.95 -0.34
C TYR A 54 7.57 -45.42 -0.07
N THR A 55 6.59 -46.31 0.01
CA THR A 55 5.25 -46.00 0.53
C THR A 55 5.27 -45.88 2.06
N ALA A 56 4.17 -45.41 2.66
CA ALA A 56 4.04 -45.23 4.10
C ALA A 56 4.23 -46.53 4.92
N ASP A 57 3.89 -47.68 4.35
CA ASP A 57 4.13 -49.02 4.94
C ASP A 57 5.59 -49.50 4.82
N SER A 58 6.49 -48.67 4.28
CA SER A 58 7.90 -48.97 3.99
C SER A 58 8.13 -50.10 2.97
N THR A 59 7.17 -50.42 2.11
CA THR A 59 7.47 -51.15 0.86
C THR A 59 8.09 -50.20 -0.18
N PRO A 60 8.95 -50.68 -1.10
CA PRO A 60 9.56 -49.81 -2.12
C PRO A 60 8.50 -49.29 -3.10
N ALA A 61 8.50 -47.99 -3.37
CA ALA A 61 7.57 -47.38 -4.32
C ALA A 61 8.03 -47.65 -5.76
N ALA A 62 7.85 -48.88 -6.22
CA ALA A 62 8.26 -49.35 -7.54
C ALA A 62 7.37 -48.82 -8.66
N ASN A 63 7.95 -48.53 -9.83
CA ASN A 63 7.26 -47.98 -11.00
C ASN A 63 6.54 -46.62 -10.77
N ALA A 64 6.81 -45.94 -9.64
CA ALA A 64 6.33 -44.58 -9.37
C ALA A 64 6.95 -43.59 -10.37
N VAL A 65 6.20 -42.59 -10.80
CA VAL A 65 6.67 -41.55 -11.73
C VAL A 65 7.63 -40.62 -11.01
N VAL A 66 8.80 -40.39 -11.60
CA VAL A 66 9.76 -39.39 -11.15
C VAL A 66 9.77 -38.24 -12.16
N ARG A 67 9.52 -37.01 -11.68
CA ARG A 67 9.63 -35.79 -12.49
C ARG A 67 10.72 -34.88 -11.93
N VAL A 68 11.77 -34.67 -12.72
CA VAL A 68 12.83 -33.69 -12.42
C VAL A 68 12.53 -32.42 -13.19
N ARG A 69 12.46 -31.28 -12.50
CA ARG A 69 12.18 -29.95 -13.06
C ARG A 69 13.01 -28.88 -12.36
N LEU A 70 13.44 -27.84 -13.07
CA LEU A 70 13.91 -26.62 -12.39
C LEU A 70 12.80 -26.01 -11.54
N GLN A 71 13.11 -25.45 -10.37
CA GLN A 71 12.12 -24.80 -9.50
C GLN A 71 11.41 -23.61 -10.17
N ASN A 72 11.99 -23.02 -11.22
CA ASN A 72 11.40 -21.94 -12.01
C ASN A 72 10.72 -22.42 -13.31
N TYR A 73 10.53 -23.73 -13.50
CA TYR A 73 9.86 -24.31 -14.66
C TYR A 73 8.39 -23.87 -14.73
N THR A 74 7.94 -23.65 -15.97
CA THR A 74 6.54 -23.32 -16.31
C THR A 74 6.15 -24.07 -17.59
N ALA A 75 4.86 -24.30 -17.82
CA ALA A 75 4.38 -25.00 -19.01
C ALA A 75 4.80 -24.29 -20.32
N ALA A 76 4.88 -22.96 -20.31
CA ALA A 76 5.40 -22.18 -21.43
C ALA A 76 6.90 -22.41 -21.71
N LYS A 77 7.71 -22.72 -20.68
CA LYS A 77 9.13 -23.10 -20.86
C LYS A 77 9.30 -24.50 -21.44
N ALA A 78 8.35 -25.41 -21.22
CA ALA A 78 8.40 -26.76 -21.81
C ALA A 78 8.39 -26.76 -23.35
N LEU A 79 7.88 -25.68 -23.96
CA LEU A 79 7.85 -25.46 -25.41
C LEU A 79 9.18 -24.92 -25.98
N GLN A 80 10.13 -24.49 -25.13
CA GLN A 80 11.45 -24.06 -25.58
C GLN A 80 12.36 -25.28 -25.78
N LYS A 81 12.97 -25.38 -26.96
CA LYS A 81 13.57 -26.64 -27.43
C LYS A 81 14.89 -26.95 -26.73
N SER A 82 14.84 -27.90 -25.80
CA SER A 82 15.96 -28.64 -25.18
C SER A 82 17.08 -27.80 -24.55
N SER A 83 17.04 -27.68 -23.22
CA SER A 83 18.23 -27.81 -22.38
C SER A 83 18.13 -29.10 -21.54
N ASN A 84 19.17 -29.47 -20.80
CA ASN A 84 19.18 -30.62 -19.89
C ASN A 84 18.48 -30.32 -18.54
N ALA A 85 17.46 -29.45 -18.54
CA ALA A 85 16.81 -28.91 -17.35
C ALA A 85 15.55 -29.67 -16.86
N TRP A 86 15.15 -30.75 -17.54
CA TRP A 86 14.04 -31.61 -17.10
C TRP A 86 14.19 -33.05 -17.60
N ARG A 87 13.61 -33.99 -16.84
CA ARG A 87 13.54 -35.43 -17.13
C ARG A 87 12.28 -36.04 -16.52
N ASP A 88 11.68 -36.99 -17.22
CA ASP A 88 10.62 -37.87 -16.72
C ASP A 88 11.08 -39.32 -16.84
N LEU A 89 10.88 -40.11 -15.78
CA LEU A 89 11.24 -41.53 -15.70
C LEU A 89 10.36 -42.23 -14.65
N ARG A 90 10.63 -43.51 -14.36
CA ARG A 90 10.01 -44.24 -13.26
C ARG A 90 11.05 -44.91 -12.37
N THR A 91 10.69 -45.19 -11.12
CA THR A 91 11.50 -45.95 -10.18
C THR A 91 11.59 -47.44 -10.55
N ASP A 92 12.71 -48.07 -10.21
CA ASP A 92 12.91 -49.52 -10.36
C ASP A 92 12.13 -50.35 -9.32
N ALA A 93 12.24 -51.68 -9.40
CA ALA A 93 11.59 -52.61 -8.47
C ALA A 93 12.06 -52.49 -7.00
N SER A 94 13.14 -51.73 -6.74
CA SER A 94 13.64 -51.38 -5.40
C SER A 94 13.32 -49.93 -5.00
N GLY A 95 12.43 -49.26 -5.75
CA GLY A 95 12.03 -47.87 -5.51
C GLY A 95 13.08 -46.82 -5.89
N LYS A 96 14.18 -47.22 -6.54
CA LYS A 96 15.32 -46.34 -6.84
C LYS A 96 15.22 -45.71 -8.22
N PHE A 97 15.93 -44.60 -8.40
CA PHE A 97 16.12 -43.97 -9.71
C PHE A 97 17.47 -43.26 -9.81
N SER A 98 17.94 -43.07 -11.05
CA SER A 98 19.12 -42.26 -11.40
C SER A 98 18.74 -41.38 -12.58
N VAL A 99 19.16 -40.11 -12.52
CA VAL A 99 18.97 -39.13 -13.58
C VAL A 99 20.29 -38.47 -13.86
N ASP A 100 20.81 -38.71 -15.05
CA ASP A 100 22.12 -38.28 -15.50
C ASP A 100 21.99 -37.26 -16.64
N SER A 101 23.09 -36.56 -16.92
CA SER A 101 23.15 -35.48 -17.92
C SER A 101 22.15 -34.34 -17.65
N LEU A 102 22.22 -33.72 -16.48
CA LEU A 102 21.44 -32.53 -16.09
C LEU A 102 22.27 -31.24 -16.12
N ASP A 103 21.62 -30.11 -16.46
CA ASP A 103 22.21 -28.77 -16.35
C ASP A 103 22.47 -28.37 -14.88
N THR A 104 23.31 -27.35 -14.65
CA THR A 104 23.40 -26.70 -13.33
C THR A 104 22.13 -25.92 -13.01
N GLY A 105 21.59 -26.04 -11.80
CA GLY A 105 20.39 -25.31 -11.39
C GLY A 105 19.79 -25.77 -10.06
N LYS A 106 18.72 -25.10 -9.64
CA LYS A 106 17.87 -25.51 -8.51
C LYS A 106 16.70 -26.34 -9.03
N TYR A 107 16.57 -27.55 -8.53
CA TYR A 107 15.58 -28.52 -8.98
C TYR A 107 14.53 -28.83 -7.90
N PHE A 108 13.32 -29.12 -8.37
CA PHE A 108 12.41 -30.02 -7.69
C PHE A 108 12.50 -31.41 -8.32
N VAL A 109 12.37 -32.43 -7.48
CA VAL A 109 12.30 -33.83 -7.86
C VAL A 109 11.08 -34.39 -7.17
N GLU A 110 9.99 -34.53 -7.93
CA GLU A 110 8.79 -35.22 -7.48
C GLU A 110 8.94 -36.72 -7.73
N ILE A 111 8.47 -37.53 -6.77
CA ILE A 111 8.19 -38.95 -6.97
C ILE A 111 6.72 -39.16 -6.58
N ASN A 112 5.90 -39.70 -7.49
CA ASN A 112 4.43 -39.76 -7.36
C ASN A 112 3.91 -41.14 -7.84
N ASP A 113 3.00 -41.75 -7.09
CA ASP A 113 2.47 -43.09 -7.37
C ASP A 113 1.30 -43.13 -8.37
N GLU A 114 0.91 -41.98 -8.94
CA GLU A 114 -0.28 -41.76 -9.78
C GLU A 114 -1.62 -42.09 -9.08
N ASN A 115 -1.59 -42.34 -7.78
CA ASN A 115 -2.73 -42.63 -6.90
C ASN A 115 -2.84 -41.58 -5.77
N ALA A 116 -2.41 -40.35 -6.08
CA ALA A 116 -2.42 -39.16 -5.23
C ALA A 116 -1.49 -39.21 -4.00
N ASN A 117 -0.50 -40.10 -3.93
CA ASN A 117 0.61 -40.01 -2.97
C ASN A 117 1.91 -39.59 -3.65
N ALA A 118 2.64 -38.66 -3.04
CA ALA A 118 3.87 -38.12 -3.58
C ALA A 118 4.88 -37.71 -2.50
N VAL A 119 6.13 -37.54 -2.90
CA VAL A 119 7.18 -36.86 -2.13
C VAL A 119 7.91 -35.88 -3.04
N LEU A 120 8.32 -34.74 -2.47
CA LEU A 120 9.07 -33.70 -3.18
C LEU A 120 10.43 -33.49 -2.53
N PHE A 121 11.48 -33.48 -3.34
CA PHE A 121 12.80 -33.02 -2.93
C PHE A 121 13.16 -31.69 -3.60
N ALA A 122 13.82 -30.81 -2.85
CA ALA A 122 14.51 -29.64 -3.38
C ALA A 122 16.02 -29.89 -3.35
N CYS A 123 16.71 -29.76 -4.48
CA CYS A 123 18.16 -29.93 -4.56
C CYS A 123 18.80 -28.91 -5.51
N THR A 124 20.13 -28.79 -5.46
CA THR A 124 20.89 -27.87 -6.34
C THR A 124 22.07 -28.60 -6.96
N LEU A 125 22.19 -28.52 -8.29
CA LEU A 125 23.36 -28.95 -9.04
C LEU A 125 24.21 -27.71 -9.31
N SER A 126 25.23 -27.49 -8.46
CA SER A 126 26.02 -26.25 -8.46
C SER A 126 27.14 -26.21 -9.50
N LEU A 127 27.54 -27.38 -10.01
CA LEU A 127 28.60 -27.54 -11.01
C LEU A 127 28.22 -28.61 -12.03
N LEU A 128 28.83 -28.53 -13.21
CA LEU A 128 28.90 -29.69 -14.11
C LEU A 128 29.62 -30.84 -13.36
N ASP A 129 29.18 -32.08 -13.60
CA ASP A 129 29.56 -33.29 -12.85
C ASP A 129 29.22 -33.31 -11.34
N SER A 130 28.40 -32.37 -10.83
CA SER A 130 27.88 -32.47 -9.45
C SER A 130 26.80 -33.56 -9.30
N GLN A 131 26.89 -34.36 -8.23
CA GLN A 131 25.90 -35.39 -7.88
C GLN A 131 25.09 -34.96 -6.66
N ALA A 132 23.76 -35.01 -6.75
CA ALA A 132 22.86 -34.94 -5.61
C ALA A 132 22.32 -36.33 -5.27
N ASP A 133 22.62 -36.80 -4.05
CA ASP A 133 22.04 -38.02 -3.46
C ASP A 133 20.88 -37.60 -2.55
N LEU A 134 19.68 -38.06 -2.85
CA LEU A 134 18.45 -37.68 -2.15
C LEU A 134 18.14 -38.69 -1.03
N GLN A 135 17.80 -38.15 0.15
CA GLN A 135 17.39 -38.95 1.31
C GLN A 135 16.20 -39.87 0.98
N LYS A 136 16.00 -40.93 1.78
CA LYS A 136 14.87 -41.88 1.62
C LYS A 136 13.54 -41.12 1.60
N GLY A 137 12.88 -41.10 0.44
CA GLY A 137 11.54 -40.56 0.29
C GLY A 137 10.49 -41.50 0.87
N ILE A 138 9.48 -40.92 1.51
CA ILE A 138 8.25 -41.61 1.90
C ILE A 138 7.11 -40.88 1.19
N LEU A 139 6.35 -41.59 0.34
CA LEU A 139 5.19 -41.03 -0.34
C LEU A 139 4.10 -40.73 0.70
N GLN A 140 3.52 -39.53 0.60
CA GLN A 140 2.44 -39.05 1.48
C GLN A 140 1.25 -38.57 0.64
N PRO A 141 0.00 -38.63 1.14
CA PRO A 141 -1.16 -38.09 0.46
C PRO A 141 -0.95 -36.63 0.06
N THR A 142 -1.20 -36.33 -1.21
CA THR A 142 -1.05 -34.99 -1.78
C THR A 142 -2.06 -34.00 -1.19
N GLY A 143 -1.63 -32.74 -1.08
CA GLY A 143 -2.50 -31.62 -0.73
C GLY A 143 -3.14 -30.98 -1.96
N THR A 144 -3.84 -29.87 -1.70
CA THR A 144 -4.54 -29.04 -2.67
C THR A 144 -4.20 -27.57 -2.41
N ILE A 145 -3.97 -26.80 -3.47
CA ILE A 145 -3.92 -25.33 -3.39
C ILE A 145 -5.26 -24.77 -3.88
N SER A 146 -5.79 -23.76 -3.20
CA SER A 146 -6.99 -23.04 -3.63
C SER A 146 -6.84 -21.53 -3.43
N GLY A 147 -7.74 -20.78 -4.06
CA GLY A 147 -7.85 -19.33 -3.87
C GLY A 147 -9.00 -18.76 -4.70
N THR A 148 -9.19 -17.45 -4.63
CA THR A 148 -10.16 -16.72 -5.43
C THR A 148 -9.52 -15.55 -6.16
N PHE A 149 -10.14 -15.14 -7.26
CA PHE A 149 -9.84 -13.87 -7.90
C PHE A 149 -10.81 -12.80 -7.39
N ILE A 150 -10.28 -11.60 -7.16
CA ILE A 150 -11.12 -10.42 -6.94
C ILE A 150 -11.93 -10.14 -8.21
N LYS A 151 -13.13 -9.57 -8.04
CA LYS A 151 -14.22 -9.72 -9.01
C LYS A 151 -13.96 -9.07 -10.38
N GLU A 152 -13.08 -8.08 -10.46
CA GLU A 152 -12.93 -7.23 -11.67
C GLU A 152 -12.22 -7.91 -12.86
N VAL A 153 -11.78 -9.17 -12.73
CA VAL A 153 -11.15 -9.96 -13.83
C VAL A 153 -12.17 -10.62 -14.77
N ASP A 154 -13.44 -10.18 -14.80
CA ASP A 154 -14.55 -10.86 -15.48
C ASP A 154 -14.48 -10.87 -17.03
N SER A 155 -13.53 -10.17 -17.65
CA SER A 155 -13.34 -10.11 -19.10
C SER A 155 -12.21 -10.99 -19.66
N VAL A 156 -11.38 -11.62 -18.83
CA VAL A 156 -10.18 -12.36 -19.29
C VAL A 156 -10.06 -13.73 -18.63
N ALA A 157 -9.73 -14.75 -19.43
CA ALA A 157 -9.47 -16.09 -18.92
C ALA A 157 -8.18 -16.13 -18.08
N MET A 158 -8.27 -16.71 -16.88
CA MET A 158 -7.18 -16.75 -15.90
C MET A 158 -6.69 -18.17 -15.67
N HIS A 159 -5.37 -18.35 -15.74
CA HIS A 159 -4.65 -19.58 -15.45
C HIS A 159 -3.77 -19.40 -14.23
N VAL A 160 -3.68 -20.44 -13.40
CA VAL A 160 -2.79 -20.49 -12.24
C VAL A 160 -1.96 -21.77 -12.36
N GLN A 161 -0.63 -21.69 -12.23
CA GLN A 161 0.23 -22.88 -12.18
C GLN A 161 1.17 -22.85 -10.98
N ILE A 162 1.62 -24.04 -10.58
CA ILE A 162 2.71 -24.17 -9.61
C ILE A 162 4.03 -24.14 -10.38
N CYS A 163 4.96 -23.27 -10.00
CA CYS A 163 6.30 -23.26 -10.58
C CYS A 163 7.08 -24.51 -10.15
N GLY A 164 7.78 -25.13 -11.11
CA GLY A 164 8.51 -26.37 -10.87
C GLY A 164 7.68 -27.66 -10.91
N LEU A 165 6.37 -27.57 -11.21
CA LEU A 165 5.49 -28.72 -11.44
C LEU A 165 4.60 -28.52 -12.68
N GLU A 166 4.03 -29.62 -13.18
CA GLU A 166 3.01 -29.68 -14.25
C GLU A 166 1.64 -29.13 -13.82
N ARG A 167 1.42 -28.90 -12.52
CA ARG A 167 0.08 -28.68 -11.96
C ARG A 167 -0.39 -27.26 -12.23
N SER A 168 -1.59 -27.16 -12.78
CA SER A 168 -2.29 -25.90 -13.04
C SER A 168 -3.79 -26.03 -12.80
N GLY A 169 -4.44 -24.88 -12.62
CA GLY A 169 -5.88 -24.72 -12.57
C GLY A 169 -6.30 -23.45 -13.33
N THR A 170 -7.60 -23.30 -13.52
CA THR A 170 -8.21 -22.14 -14.17
C THR A 170 -9.19 -21.47 -13.22
N ARG A 171 -9.46 -20.18 -13.45
CA ARG A 171 -10.58 -19.49 -12.78
C ARG A 171 -11.91 -20.15 -13.18
N ASP A 172 -12.67 -20.57 -12.19
CA ASP A 172 -14.08 -20.90 -12.29
C ASP A 172 -14.88 -19.60 -12.38
N LEU A 173 -15.71 -19.47 -13.42
CA LEU A 173 -16.44 -18.22 -13.71
C LEU A 173 -17.70 -18.03 -12.86
N ALA A 174 -18.20 -19.07 -12.19
CA ALA A 174 -19.41 -18.99 -11.35
C ALA A 174 -19.07 -18.60 -9.90
N THR A 175 -17.89 -19.00 -9.42
CA THR A 175 -17.42 -18.77 -8.05
C THR A 175 -16.29 -17.72 -7.97
N GLY A 176 -15.63 -17.43 -9.09
CA GLY A 176 -14.37 -16.68 -9.11
C GLY A 176 -13.17 -17.43 -8.52
N GLY A 177 -13.36 -18.68 -8.09
CA GLY A 177 -12.34 -19.51 -7.44
C GLY A 177 -11.37 -20.18 -8.42
N PHE A 178 -10.33 -20.81 -7.89
CA PHE A 178 -9.55 -21.84 -8.59
C PHE A 178 -9.10 -22.91 -7.59
N ILE A 179 -8.83 -24.12 -8.09
CA ILE A 179 -8.35 -25.25 -7.28
C ILE A 179 -7.30 -26.02 -8.07
N ILE A 180 -6.16 -26.34 -7.45
CA ILE A 180 -5.09 -27.18 -7.98
C ILE A 180 -4.90 -28.37 -7.03
N ARG A 181 -5.13 -29.58 -7.54
CA ARG A 181 -5.03 -30.84 -6.77
C ARG A 181 -3.73 -31.59 -7.13
N ASP A 182 -3.46 -32.70 -6.45
CA ASP A 182 -2.27 -33.54 -6.67
C ASP A 182 -0.97 -32.72 -6.51
N VAL A 183 -0.90 -32.00 -5.39
CA VAL A 183 0.25 -31.17 -5.01
C VAL A 183 1.01 -31.87 -3.88
N PRO A 184 2.29 -32.28 -4.07
CA PRO A 184 3.07 -32.87 -2.98
C PRO A 184 3.32 -31.85 -1.86
N ALA A 185 3.55 -32.34 -0.64
CA ALA A 185 3.92 -31.48 0.47
C ALA A 185 5.25 -30.75 0.20
N GLY A 186 5.31 -29.45 0.51
CA GLY A 186 6.44 -28.59 0.17
C GLY A 186 6.07 -27.11 0.12
N THR A 187 7.01 -26.27 -0.30
CA THR A 187 6.82 -24.81 -0.44
C THR A 187 7.11 -24.37 -1.87
N PHE A 188 6.21 -23.60 -2.47
CA PHE A 188 6.18 -23.30 -3.90
C PHE A 188 6.06 -21.80 -4.19
N THR A 189 6.31 -21.44 -5.45
CA THR A 189 5.76 -20.23 -6.07
C THR A 189 4.55 -20.63 -6.91
N VAL A 190 3.43 -19.96 -6.71
CA VAL A 190 2.21 -20.09 -7.52
C VAL A 190 2.15 -18.90 -8.48
N ARG A 191 2.24 -19.18 -9.78
CA ARG A 191 2.22 -18.19 -10.85
C ARG A 191 0.82 -18.03 -11.44
N VAL A 192 0.34 -16.81 -11.46
CA VAL A 192 -0.96 -16.40 -12.01
C VAL A 192 -0.75 -15.69 -13.35
N LEU A 193 -1.59 -16.02 -14.34
CA LEU A 193 -1.47 -15.59 -15.74
C LEU A 193 -2.86 -15.25 -16.32
N ALA A 194 -2.95 -14.11 -17.00
CA ALA A 194 -4.08 -13.82 -17.88
C ALA A 194 -3.84 -14.31 -19.32
N ALA A 195 -4.92 -14.62 -20.03
CA ALA A 195 -4.95 -14.78 -21.47
C ALA A 195 -4.91 -13.42 -22.22
N SER A 196 -4.06 -12.49 -21.78
CA SER A 196 -3.85 -11.17 -22.36
C SER A 196 -2.41 -10.70 -22.16
N SER A 197 -1.83 -10.04 -23.16
CA SER A 197 -0.50 -9.42 -23.07
C SER A 197 -0.49 -8.07 -22.32
N THR A 198 -1.66 -7.52 -21.96
CA THR A 198 -1.79 -6.30 -21.15
C THR A 198 -1.34 -6.51 -19.71
N TYR A 199 -1.48 -7.74 -19.19
CA TYR A 199 -1.24 -8.07 -17.79
C TYR A 199 -0.02 -8.99 -17.67
N ARG A 200 0.96 -8.61 -16.84
CA ARG A 200 2.14 -9.45 -16.61
C ARG A 200 1.84 -10.62 -15.66
N PRO A 201 2.68 -11.67 -15.62
CA PRO A 201 2.55 -12.74 -14.63
C PRO A 201 2.67 -12.22 -13.19
N VAL A 202 1.90 -12.79 -12.26
CA VAL A 202 1.99 -12.50 -10.82
C VAL A 202 2.46 -13.75 -10.09
N ASP A 203 3.55 -13.66 -9.34
CA ASP A 203 4.17 -14.77 -8.62
C ASP A 203 3.92 -14.66 -7.11
N ILE A 204 3.08 -15.54 -6.58
CA ILE A 204 2.78 -15.67 -5.15
C ILE A 204 3.76 -16.68 -4.56
N THR A 205 4.77 -16.20 -3.84
CA THR A 205 5.87 -17.03 -3.30
C THR A 205 5.56 -17.54 -1.88
N GLY A 206 6.27 -18.58 -1.45
CA GLY A 206 6.16 -19.11 -0.08
C GLY A 206 4.91 -19.95 0.20
N VAL A 207 4.11 -20.27 -0.83
CA VAL A 207 2.88 -21.05 -0.68
C VAL A 207 3.24 -22.46 -0.22
N THR A 208 2.91 -22.77 1.03
CA THR A 208 3.28 -24.04 1.66
C THR A 208 2.09 -24.99 1.68
N VAL A 209 2.30 -26.24 1.29
CA VAL A 209 1.32 -27.33 1.23
C VAL A 209 1.75 -28.42 2.20
N THR A 210 0.83 -28.83 3.07
CA THR A 210 0.96 -30.00 3.93
C THR A 210 0.21 -31.20 3.33
N SER A 211 0.61 -32.42 3.70
CA SER A 211 -0.07 -33.64 3.27
C SER A 211 -1.55 -33.64 3.68
N ASP A 212 -2.42 -34.21 2.83
CA ASP A 212 -3.88 -34.34 3.03
C ASP A 212 -4.59 -33.04 3.48
N SER A 213 -4.19 -31.90 2.91
CA SER A 213 -4.68 -30.59 3.35
C SER A 213 -4.94 -29.60 2.20
N VAL A 214 -5.73 -28.56 2.48
CA VAL A 214 -6.06 -27.48 1.53
C VAL A 214 -5.36 -26.19 1.95
N SER A 215 -4.35 -25.79 1.20
CA SER A 215 -3.68 -24.49 1.35
C SER A 215 -4.40 -23.43 0.53
N SER A 216 -5.24 -22.63 1.19
CA SER A 216 -5.83 -21.44 0.58
C SER A 216 -4.80 -20.31 0.55
N ILE A 217 -4.60 -19.69 -0.61
CA ILE A 217 -3.80 -18.46 -0.76
C ILE A 217 -4.66 -17.18 -0.67
N GLY A 218 -5.94 -17.31 -0.33
CA GLY A 218 -6.87 -16.20 -0.20
C GLY A 218 -7.32 -15.62 -1.54
N ALA A 219 -7.63 -14.33 -1.53
CA ALA A 219 -8.08 -13.58 -2.70
C ALA A 219 -6.89 -12.90 -3.41
N VAL A 220 -6.84 -13.02 -4.74
CA VAL A 220 -5.77 -12.48 -5.59
C VAL A 220 -6.27 -11.26 -6.36
N ASP A 221 -5.68 -10.10 -6.05
CA ASP A 221 -5.88 -8.85 -6.79
C ASP A 221 -4.98 -8.86 -8.04
N TYR A 222 -5.38 -9.67 -9.04
CA TYR A 222 -4.55 -9.86 -10.22
C TYR A 222 -4.44 -8.59 -11.07
N ILE A 223 -5.50 -7.79 -11.21
CA ILE A 223 -5.46 -6.56 -12.02
C ILE A 223 -4.42 -5.59 -11.45
N SER A 224 -4.47 -5.31 -10.14
CA SER A 224 -3.51 -4.38 -9.55
C SER A 224 -2.10 -4.97 -9.56
N GLN A 225 -1.93 -6.22 -9.10
CA GLN A 225 -0.61 -6.86 -9.00
C GLN A 225 0.05 -7.15 -10.35
N SER A 226 -0.69 -7.11 -11.47
CA SER A 226 -0.14 -7.29 -12.83
C SER A 226 0.12 -5.98 -13.60
N THR A 227 -0.35 -4.84 -13.09
CA THR A 227 -0.18 -3.52 -13.71
C THR A 227 0.76 -2.61 -12.91
N TRP A 228 0.62 -2.55 -11.58
CA TRP A 228 1.43 -1.72 -10.68
C TRP A 228 2.75 -2.38 -10.32
N ASN A 229 3.89 -1.85 -10.77
CA ASN A 229 5.20 -2.51 -10.56
C ASN A 229 5.56 -2.72 -9.08
N PHE A 230 5.03 -1.90 -8.18
CA PHE A 230 5.32 -1.95 -6.76
C PHE A 230 4.06 -1.92 -5.90
N SER A 231 4.16 -2.46 -4.68
CA SER A 231 3.11 -2.37 -3.67
C SER A 231 3.69 -2.46 -2.26
N LYS A 232 2.93 -1.97 -1.28
CA LYS A 232 3.27 -2.03 0.15
C LYS A 232 1.98 -2.09 0.98
N ARG A 233 1.99 -2.80 2.11
CA ARG A 233 0.85 -2.85 3.02
C ARG A 233 0.99 -1.80 4.09
N LEU A 234 -0.07 -1.02 4.27
CA LEU A 234 -0.18 -0.04 5.35
C LEU A 234 -1.10 -0.65 6.40
N TYR A 235 -0.51 -1.31 7.40
CA TYR A 235 -1.24 -1.87 8.54
C TYR A 235 -1.69 -0.75 9.46
N LEU A 236 -2.94 -0.81 9.92
CA LEU A 236 -3.57 0.22 10.74
C LEU A 236 -3.72 -0.31 12.16
N ASN A 237 -2.97 0.25 13.10
CA ASN A 237 -2.80 -0.25 14.46
C ASN A 237 -3.59 0.58 15.48
N THR A 238 -4.76 0.08 15.88
CA THR A 238 -5.66 0.67 16.88
C THR A 238 -5.51 0.04 18.27
N THR A 239 -4.40 -0.66 18.53
CA THR A 239 -4.05 -1.23 19.84
C THR A 239 -3.27 -0.25 20.72
N GLU A 240 -3.03 -0.61 21.98
CA GLU A 240 -2.11 0.08 22.90
C GLU A 240 -0.67 0.25 22.36
N SER A 241 -0.29 -0.47 21.30
CA SER A 241 1.02 -0.33 20.62
C SER A 241 1.00 0.64 19.43
N GLY A 242 -0.14 1.27 19.16
CA GLY A 242 -0.37 2.26 18.11
C GLY A 242 -1.28 3.36 18.63
N VAL A 243 -2.50 3.45 18.09
CA VAL A 243 -3.51 4.43 18.51
C VAL A 243 -4.68 3.74 19.20
N PRO A 244 -4.64 3.51 20.53
CA PRO A 244 -5.70 2.81 21.22
C PRO A 244 -7.02 3.60 21.17
N VAL A 245 -8.01 3.05 20.46
CA VAL A 245 -9.40 3.53 20.43
C VAL A 245 -10.35 2.44 20.90
N SER A 246 -11.45 2.86 21.54
CA SER A 246 -12.36 1.96 22.25
C SER A 246 -13.47 1.37 21.36
N GLY A 247 -13.96 2.14 20.39
CA GLY A 247 -15.11 1.81 19.57
C GLY A 247 -14.76 1.43 18.14
N MET A 248 -15.70 1.70 17.24
CA MET A 248 -15.55 1.51 15.79
C MET A 248 -15.75 2.85 15.09
N VAL A 249 -14.74 3.29 14.36
CA VAL A 249 -14.73 4.53 13.59
C VAL A 249 -14.86 4.19 12.10
N ARG A 250 -15.62 4.97 11.33
CA ARG A 250 -15.92 4.74 9.91
C ARG A 250 -15.54 5.94 9.07
N ASP A 251 -15.32 5.71 7.78
CA ASP A 251 -15.14 6.76 6.76
C ASP A 251 -14.09 7.82 7.17
N PHE A 252 -13.00 7.35 7.77
CA PHE A 252 -11.98 8.18 8.42
C PHE A 252 -10.84 8.49 7.43
N PRO A 253 -10.51 9.78 7.19
CA PRO A 253 -9.33 10.16 6.41
C PRO A 253 -8.03 9.83 7.15
N VAL A 254 -7.32 8.81 6.69
CA VAL A 254 -6.00 8.41 7.18
C VAL A 254 -4.92 9.16 6.42
N LEU A 255 -4.04 9.87 7.13
CA LEU A 255 -2.86 10.52 6.59
C LEU A 255 -1.70 9.53 6.48
N VAL A 256 -1.11 9.43 5.29
CA VAL A 256 0.13 8.71 4.98
C VAL A 256 1.24 9.71 4.69
N ARG A 257 2.38 9.57 5.39
CA ARG A 257 3.61 10.30 5.08
C ARG A 257 4.61 9.38 4.37
N LEU A 258 5.02 9.77 3.16
CA LEU A 258 6.03 9.06 2.38
C LEU A 258 7.37 9.79 2.47
N HIS A 259 8.44 9.06 2.75
CA HIS A 259 9.82 9.57 2.83
C HIS A 259 10.82 8.49 2.39
N ALA A 260 12.08 8.89 2.14
CA ALA A 260 13.10 8.02 1.54
C ALA A 260 13.31 6.65 2.25
N ASP A 261 13.08 6.57 3.56
CA ASP A 261 13.20 5.33 4.33
C ASP A 261 12.02 4.36 4.12
N ASN A 262 10.86 4.86 3.65
CA ASN A 262 9.64 4.08 3.45
C ASN A 262 9.18 4.01 1.98
N PHE A 263 9.67 4.88 1.08
CA PHE A 263 9.24 5.00 -0.31
C PHE A 263 10.38 5.48 -1.23
N ASP A 264 10.51 4.86 -2.42
CA ASP A 264 11.47 5.29 -3.45
C ASP A 264 10.78 6.16 -4.51
N PHE A 265 11.01 7.47 -4.46
CA PHE A 265 10.41 8.45 -5.36
C PHE A 265 10.87 8.31 -6.82
N ASN A 266 11.94 7.55 -7.11
CA ASN A 266 12.38 7.25 -8.48
C ASN A 266 11.54 6.12 -9.13
N SER A 267 10.71 5.43 -8.35
CA SER A 267 9.93 4.27 -8.76
C SER A 267 8.45 4.58 -9.06
N ALA A 268 8.07 5.85 -8.97
CA ALA A 268 6.75 6.42 -9.27
C ALA A 268 6.88 7.59 -10.27
N ASN A 269 5.75 8.15 -10.72
CA ASN A 269 5.68 9.37 -11.52
C ASN A 269 6.18 10.59 -10.71
N PRO A 270 6.73 11.63 -11.38
CA PRO A 270 7.30 12.80 -10.70
C PRO A 270 6.32 13.60 -9.81
N ASP A 271 5.02 13.41 -10.01
CA ASP A 271 3.89 14.05 -9.32
C ASP A 271 3.08 13.08 -8.43
N GLY A 272 3.46 11.80 -8.35
CA GLY A 272 2.70 10.77 -7.63
C GLY A 272 1.36 10.39 -8.27
N SER A 273 1.09 10.82 -9.52
CA SER A 273 -0.18 10.51 -10.22
C SER A 273 -0.45 9.02 -10.41
N ASP A 274 0.57 8.18 -10.28
CA ASP A 274 0.48 6.72 -10.22
C ASP A 274 0.56 6.22 -8.76
N LEU A 275 -0.39 6.65 -7.94
CA LEU A 275 -0.76 5.96 -6.70
C LEU A 275 -2.12 5.26 -6.87
N LEU A 276 -2.31 4.17 -6.13
CA LEU A 276 -3.62 3.55 -5.91
C LEU A 276 -3.67 2.92 -4.52
N PHE A 277 -4.79 3.13 -3.82
CA PHE A 277 -5.08 2.51 -2.52
C PHE A 277 -6.23 1.54 -2.68
N THR A 278 -6.09 0.31 -2.19
CA THR A 278 -7.17 -0.69 -2.15
C THR A 278 -7.29 -1.36 -0.78
N LYS A 279 -8.47 -1.89 -0.49
CA LYS A 279 -8.69 -2.84 0.62
C LYS A 279 -8.05 -4.20 0.29
N SER A 280 -7.98 -5.09 1.28
CA SER A 280 -7.53 -6.48 1.07
C SER A 280 -8.40 -7.32 0.11
N ASP A 281 -9.61 -6.86 -0.22
CA ASP A 281 -10.50 -7.42 -1.25
C ASP A 281 -10.39 -6.71 -2.62
N GLY A 282 -9.42 -5.82 -2.79
CA GLY A 282 -9.17 -5.06 -4.02
C GLY A 282 -10.10 -3.88 -4.25
N THR A 283 -11.11 -3.64 -3.40
CA THR A 283 -11.95 -2.44 -3.47
C THR A 283 -11.08 -1.19 -3.41
N VAL A 284 -11.13 -0.36 -4.46
CA VAL A 284 -10.41 0.91 -4.54
C VAL A 284 -10.94 1.89 -3.48
N LEU A 285 -10.03 2.63 -2.85
CA LEU A 285 -10.32 3.67 -1.87
C LEU A 285 -10.05 5.06 -2.48
N PRO A 286 -10.92 6.06 -2.23
CA PRO A 286 -10.61 7.46 -2.51
C PRO A 286 -9.31 7.88 -1.80
N PHE A 287 -8.46 8.61 -2.51
CA PHE A 287 -7.22 9.17 -1.98
C PHE A 287 -6.93 10.55 -2.56
N GLU A 288 -6.18 11.37 -1.82
CA GLU A 288 -5.82 12.74 -2.16
C GLU A 288 -4.33 12.96 -1.91
N ILE A 289 -3.62 13.60 -2.86
CA ILE A 289 -2.21 13.96 -2.71
C ILE A 289 -2.16 15.44 -2.31
N GLU A 290 -2.01 15.71 -1.02
CA GLU A 290 -1.96 17.09 -0.49
C GLU A 290 -0.62 17.77 -0.82
N TYR A 291 0.48 17.01 -0.80
CA TYR A 291 1.82 17.48 -1.11
C TYR A 291 2.65 16.36 -1.71
N TRP A 292 3.40 16.65 -2.77
CA TRP A 292 4.36 15.72 -3.36
C TRP A 292 5.61 16.46 -3.84
N ASN A 293 6.78 16.03 -3.37
CA ASN A 293 8.07 16.52 -3.82
C ASN A 293 9.10 15.38 -3.85
N ALA A 294 9.26 14.78 -5.03
CA ALA A 294 10.23 13.74 -5.29
C ALA A 294 11.69 14.20 -5.08
N SER A 295 11.99 15.50 -5.21
CA SER A 295 13.37 16.01 -5.02
C SER A 295 13.77 16.13 -3.54
N GLU A 296 12.80 16.40 -2.67
CA GLU A 296 12.99 16.37 -1.20
C GLU A 296 12.74 14.97 -0.62
N ASN A 297 12.26 14.02 -1.43
CA ASN A 297 11.77 12.71 -1.00
C ASN A 297 10.72 12.85 0.13
N ARG A 298 9.71 13.70 -0.09
CA ARG A 298 8.59 13.93 0.83
C ARG A 298 7.27 13.90 0.06
N ALA A 299 6.30 13.14 0.55
CA ALA A 299 4.90 13.29 0.15
C ALA A 299 3.92 13.07 1.32
N VAL A 300 2.73 13.64 1.15
CA VAL A 300 1.62 13.70 2.10
C VAL A 300 0.38 13.29 1.33
N VAL A 301 -0.19 12.14 1.70
CA VAL A 301 -1.28 11.50 0.95
C VAL A 301 -2.36 11.04 1.93
N TRP A 302 -3.60 11.44 1.71
CA TRP A 302 -4.76 10.97 2.48
C TRP A 302 -5.47 9.83 1.76
N PHE A 303 -6.04 8.88 2.49
CA PHE A 303 -7.03 7.94 1.93
C PHE A 303 -8.21 7.73 2.89
N LYS A 304 -9.40 7.42 2.37
CA LYS A 304 -10.58 7.11 3.21
C LYS A 304 -10.55 5.66 3.69
N ALA A 305 -10.30 5.44 4.98
CA ALA A 305 -10.47 4.14 5.61
C ALA A 305 -11.97 3.87 5.89
N ASP A 306 -12.47 2.72 5.42
CA ASP A 306 -13.89 2.37 5.54
C ASP A 306 -14.33 2.10 6.99
N THR A 307 -13.49 1.38 7.74
CA THR A 307 -13.74 1.03 9.14
C THR A 307 -12.43 0.73 9.86
N LEU A 308 -12.20 1.45 10.95
CA LEU A 308 -11.20 1.20 11.98
C LEU A 308 -11.93 0.61 13.20
N THR A 309 -11.63 -0.64 13.54
CA THR A 309 -12.11 -1.28 14.77
C THR A 309 -11.07 -1.07 15.86
N GLY A 310 -11.47 -0.71 17.08
CA GLY A 310 -10.55 -0.60 18.23
C GLY A 310 -9.89 -1.92 18.62
N GLY A 311 -8.64 -1.86 19.07
CA GLY A 311 -7.87 -3.03 19.50
C GLY A 311 -7.41 -3.97 18.38
N ASP A 312 -7.35 -3.49 17.13
CA ASP A 312 -6.95 -4.27 15.94
C ASP A 312 -5.58 -3.81 15.42
N SER A 313 -4.74 -4.77 15.00
CA SER A 313 -3.48 -4.50 14.29
C SER A 313 -3.27 -5.44 13.09
N SER A 314 -4.36 -6.03 12.61
CA SER A 314 -4.40 -7.03 11.54
C SER A 314 -4.91 -6.47 10.22
N ARG A 315 -5.77 -5.43 10.27
CA ARG A 315 -6.26 -4.70 9.09
C ARG A 315 -5.13 -3.93 8.42
N TYR A 316 -5.16 -3.91 7.10
CA TYR A 316 -4.27 -3.13 6.25
C TYR A 316 -5.00 -2.68 4.98
N VAL A 317 -4.52 -1.59 4.39
CA VAL A 317 -4.76 -1.26 2.98
C VAL A 317 -3.50 -1.59 2.16
N VAL A 318 -3.66 -1.79 0.86
CA VAL A 318 -2.53 -1.94 -0.07
C VAL A 318 -2.36 -0.64 -0.83
N MET A 319 -1.18 -0.04 -0.73
CA MET A 319 -0.74 1.05 -1.59
C MET A 319 0.04 0.46 -2.76
N TYR A 320 -0.30 0.85 -3.98
CA TYR A 320 0.34 0.46 -5.22
C TYR A 320 0.94 1.67 -5.93
N TRP A 321 2.05 1.48 -6.65
CA TRP A 321 2.68 2.53 -7.47
C TRP A 321 3.58 1.93 -8.59
N GLY A 322 4.13 2.78 -9.44
CA GLY A 322 4.97 2.40 -10.57
C GLY A 322 4.15 1.85 -11.74
N ASN A 323 3.05 2.50 -12.10
CA ASN A 323 2.26 2.17 -13.30
C ASN A 323 2.26 3.36 -14.27
N PRO A 324 3.08 3.34 -15.34
CA PRO A 324 3.14 4.43 -16.31
C PRO A 324 1.89 4.54 -17.21
N GLN A 325 0.87 3.71 -16.97
CA GLN A 325 -0.46 3.78 -17.61
C GLN A 325 -1.57 4.03 -16.57
N ALA A 326 -1.22 4.42 -15.34
CA ALA A 326 -2.18 4.95 -14.38
C ALA A 326 -2.82 6.23 -14.93
N VAL A 327 -4.10 6.42 -14.59
CA VAL A 327 -4.83 7.66 -14.83
C VAL A 327 -5.09 8.28 -13.45
N THR A 328 -4.81 9.58 -13.31
CA THR A 328 -5.01 10.32 -12.06
C THR A 328 -6.42 10.08 -11.52
N MET A 329 -6.51 9.67 -10.25
CA MET A 329 -7.75 9.29 -9.61
C MET A 329 -8.68 10.51 -9.49
N PRO A 330 -9.87 10.55 -10.12
CA PRO A 330 -10.66 11.77 -10.25
C PRO A 330 -11.45 12.13 -8.98
N ASP A 331 -11.42 11.27 -7.96
CA ASP A 331 -12.38 11.26 -6.85
C ASP A 331 -11.76 11.61 -5.49
N TYR A 332 -10.66 12.39 -5.50
CA TYR A 332 -9.95 12.84 -4.29
C TYR A 332 -10.89 13.51 -3.26
N LYS A 333 -11.88 14.27 -3.73
CA LYS A 333 -12.88 14.95 -2.89
C LYS A 333 -13.77 14.00 -2.07
N ASN A 334 -13.82 12.71 -2.40
CA ASN A 334 -14.48 11.68 -1.60
C ASN A 334 -13.59 11.10 -0.48
N VAL A 335 -12.39 11.62 -0.26
CA VAL A 335 -11.68 11.46 1.03
C VAL A 335 -12.44 12.22 2.12
N PHE A 336 -12.71 13.51 1.91
CA PHE A 336 -13.42 14.38 2.85
C PHE A 336 -14.91 14.47 2.50
N ASP A 337 -15.55 13.31 2.58
CA ASP A 337 -16.92 13.04 2.12
C ASP A 337 -17.99 13.74 2.99
N THR A 338 -18.99 14.37 2.35
CA THR A 338 -20.10 15.03 3.08
C THR A 338 -21.00 14.04 3.82
N THR A 339 -21.01 12.76 3.42
CA THR A 339 -21.68 11.68 4.16
C THR A 339 -20.96 11.33 5.47
N ALA A 340 -19.63 11.57 5.54
CA ALA A 340 -18.84 11.59 6.78
C ALA A 340 -18.90 12.95 7.52
N HIS A 341 -19.95 13.73 7.25
CA HIS A 341 -20.29 15.00 7.88
C HIS A 341 -19.34 16.18 7.63
N PHE A 342 -18.34 16.05 6.75
CA PHE A 342 -17.46 17.18 6.40
C PHE A 342 -18.25 18.30 5.70
N ALA A 343 -18.22 19.51 6.28
CA ALA A 343 -18.80 20.72 5.70
C ALA A 343 -17.76 21.55 4.95
N GLY A 344 -16.51 21.48 5.38
CA GLY A 344 -15.35 21.99 4.65
C GLY A 344 -14.05 21.56 5.30
N VAL A 345 -13.01 21.37 4.50
CA VAL A 345 -11.66 20.98 4.92
C VAL A 345 -10.65 21.81 4.13
N TRP A 346 -9.82 22.58 4.83
CA TRP A 346 -8.79 23.41 4.23
C TRP A 346 -7.43 22.95 4.75
N HIS A 347 -6.67 22.26 3.90
CA HIS A 347 -5.27 21.89 4.16
C HIS A 347 -4.35 23.11 4.29
N LEU A 348 -4.79 24.28 3.82
CA LEU A 348 -4.04 25.54 3.82
C LEU A 348 -2.73 25.52 2.98
N ASN A 349 -2.51 24.43 2.24
CA ASN A 349 -1.36 24.16 1.38
C ASN A 349 -1.27 25.04 0.11
N ASP A 350 -2.34 25.75 -0.25
CA ASP A 350 -2.31 26.72 -1.36
C ASP A 350 -1.20 27.76 -1.16
N THR A 351 -0.68 28.33 -2.25
CA THR A 351 0.25 29.47 -2.21
C THR A 351 -0.42 30.83 -2.48
N GLY A 352 -1.63 30.83 -3.07
CA GLY A 352 -2.28 32.02 -3.62
C GLY A 352 -3.24 32.77 -2.68
N LEU A 353 -4.17 33.52 -3.30
CA LEU A 353 -5.26 34.26 -2.67
C LEU A 353 -6.52 33.41 -2.39
N VAL A 354 -6.54 32.17 -2.88
CA VAL A 354 -7.58 31.18 -2.57
C VAL A 354 -7.03 30.21 -1.53
N SER A 355 -7.91 29.75 -0.65
CA SER A 355 -7.69 28.61 0.25
C SER A 355 -8.70 27.53 -0.13
N THR A 356 -8.24 26.43 -0.70
CA THR A 356 -9.10 25.44 -1.36
C THR A 356 -9.81 24.55 -0.34
N ASP A 357 -11.10 24.31 -0.55
CA ASP A 357 -11.86 23.29 0.18
C ASP A 357 -11.71 21.93 -0.50
N ALA A 358 -11.16 20.96 0.22
CA ALA A 358 -10.95 19.59 -0.25
C ALA A 358 -12.28 18.84 -0.46
N THR A 359 -13.34 19.18 0.28
CA THR A 359 -14.66 18.50 0.16
C THR A 359 -15.34 18.76 -1.19
N VAL A 360 -16.36 17.97 -1.52
CA VAL A 360 -17.23 18.20 -2.69
C VAL A 360 -18.03 19.51 -2.65
N ASN A 361 -18.10 20.21 -1.50
CA ASN A 361 -18.86 21.46 -1.39
C ASN A 361 -18.17 22.64 -2.10
N GLY A 362 -16.82 22.69 -2.08
CA GLY A 362 -16.06 23.78 -2.70
C GLY A 362 -16.21 25.12 -1.99
N ASN A 363 -16.34 25.11 -0.66
CA ASN A 363 -16.41 26.27 0.23
C ASN A 363 -15.06 27.00 0.34
N ASN A 364 -14.50 27.40 -0.80
CA ASN A 364 -13.17 27.99 -0.90
C ASN A 364 -13.07 29.31 -0.13
N GLY A 365 -12.03 29.45 0.67
CA GLY A 365 -11.68 30.68 1.38
C GLY A 365 -10.99 31.70 0.48
N THR A 366 -11.17 32.98 0.79
CA THR A 366 -10.37 34.10 0.28
C THR A 366 -9.31 34.47 1.30
N ASN A 367 -8.05 34.24 0.96
CA ASN A 367 -6.90 34.58 1.79
C ASN A 367 -6.59 36.09 1.71
N SER A 368 -6.74 36.77 2.85
CA SER A 368 -6.49 38.20 3.03
C SER A 368 -5.10 38.43 3.65
N GLY A 369 -4.06 38.04 2.92
CA GLY A 369 -2.65 38.40 3.21
C GLY A 369 -1.82 37.36 3.98
N CYS A 370 -2.37 36.22 4.38
CA CYS A 370 -1.64 35.16 5.09
C CYS A 370 -0.58 34.52 4.17
N THR A 371 0.67 34.40 4.63
CA THR A 371 1.75 33.81 3.83
C THR A 371 1.82 32.29 3.99
N SER A 372 2.37 31.59 3.01
CA SER A 372 2.68 30.15 3.13
C SER A 372 3.87 29.93 4.08
N SER A 373 3.89 28.79 4.77
CA SER A 373 4.93 28.36 5.71
C SER A 373 4.92 26.83 5.87
N ASP A 374 5.95 26.24 6.46
CA ASP A 374 5.95 24.80 6.75
C ASP A 374 4.80 24.41 7.69
N GLY A 375 4.10 23.32 7.38
CA GLY A 375 3.04 22.76 8.22
C GLY A 375 3.53 21.70 9.19
N LEU A 376 2.60 21.15 9.96
CA LEU A 376 2.76 19.87 10.64
C LEU A 376 2.49 18.70 9.67
N ILE A 377 1.55 18.88 8.75
CA ILE A 377 1.16 17.88 7.76
C ILE A 377 1.92 18.15 6.44
N GLY A 378 1.43 19.07 5.61
CA GLY A 378 2.08 19.57 4.41
C GLY A 378 2.62 20.99 4.60
N THR A 379 1.80 21.97 4.22
CA THR A 379 2.13 23.40 4.15
C THR A 379 1.04 24.19 4.88
N SER A 380 1.44 25.01 5.85
CA SER A 380 0.54 25.85 6.66
C SER A 380 0.39 27.27 6.09
N ARG A 381 -0.52 28.04 6.69
CA ARG A 381 -0.53 29.50 6.57
C ARG A 381 -0.09 30.19 7.85
N ARG A 382 0.74 31.21 7.71
CA ARG A 382 1.15 32.14 8.75
C ARG A 382 0.27 33.39 8.75
N PHE A 383 -0.18 33.79 9.93
CA PHE A 383 -1.09 34.89 10.19
C PHE A 383 -0.40 35.98 11.01
N THR A 384 -0.77 37.24 10.77
CA THR A 384 -0.46 38.41 11.57
C THR A 384 -1.75 39.10 12.03
N ASP A 385 -1.60 40.11 12.90
CA ASP A 385 -2.64 40.92 13.55
C ASP A 385 -3.64 41.66 12.64
N SER A 386 -3.57 41.42 11.33
CA SER A 386 -4.31 42.10 10.27
C SER A 386 -4.66 41.19 9.08
N THR A 387 -4.28 39.90 9.11
CA THR A 387 -4.51 38.93 8.03
C THR A 387 -5.44 37.81 8.48
N PHE A 388 -6.28 37.33 7.57
CA PHE A 388 -7.26 36.27 7.83
C PHE A 388 -7.61 35.50 6.57
N ILE A 389 -8.32 34.39 6.70
CA ILE A 389 -9.00 33.72 5.58
C ILE A 389 -10.50 33.84 5.79
N LYS A 390 -11.22 34.32 4.77
CA LYS A 390 -12.69 34.45 4.79
C LYS A 390 -13.33 33.36 3.94
N ILE A 391 -14.18 32.54 4.56
CA ILE A 391 -14.97 31.50 3.90
C ILE A 391 -16.44 31.96 3.89
N PRO A 392 -17.12 32.06 2.72
CA PRO A 392 -18.50 32.54 2.68
C PRO A 392 -19.48 31.64 3.46
N GLY A 393 -20.38 32.25 4.24
CA GLY A 393 -21.43 31.53 4.96
C GLY A 393 -21.01 30.82 6.25
N VAL A 394 -21.99 30.11 6.85
CA VAL A 394 -21.89 29.39 8.15
C VAL A 394 -22.52 27.99 8.09
N PHE A 395 -22.29 27.28 6.98
CA PHE A 395 -22.57 25.84 6.79
C PHE A 395 -23.98 25.35 7.15
N ASN A 396 -25.00 26.18 6.90
CA ASN A 396 -26.43 25.93 7.17
C ASN A 396 -26.81 25.89 8.66
N ASN A 397 -26.15 26.67 9.51
CA ASN A 397 -26.50 26.88 10.92
C ASN A 397 -26.56 25.58 11.76
N PRO A 398 -25.49 24.75 11.78
CA PRO A 398 -25.52 23.42 12.40
C PRO A 398 -25.74 23.47 13.93
N THR A 399 -26.73 22.74 14.44
CA THR A 399 -26.96 22.58 15.90
C THR A 399 -26.04 21.54 16.55
N ASN A 400 -25.49 20.63 15.75
CA ASN A 400 -24.50 19.63 16.14
C ASN A 400 -23.28 19.81 15.22
N LEU A 401 -22.10 20.01 15.80
CA LEU A 401 -20.89 20.32 15.03
C LEU A 401 -19.60 19.94 15.75
N THR A 402 -18.54 19.85 14.94
CA THR A 402 -17.14 19.77 15.36
C THR A 402 -16.32 20.78 14.57
N LEU A 403 -15.52 21.59 15.25
CA LEU A 403 -14.49 22.46 14.68
C LEU A 403 -13.12 21.90 15.07
N SER A 404 -12.15 21.83 14.15
CA SER A 404 -10.77 21.50 14.51
C SER A 404 -9.73 22.25 13.68
N ALA A 405 -8.57 22.51 14.28
CA ALA A 405 -7.38 23.00 13.58
C ALA A 405 -6.11 22.51 14.29
N TRP A 406 -5.01 22.41 13.55
CA TRP A 406 -3.68 22.50 14.14
C TRP A 406 -3.26 23.96 14.24
N VAL A 407 -2.73 24.35 15.40
CA VAL A 407 -2.41 25.74 15.74
C VAL A 407 -1.01 25.86 16.33
N ALA A 408 -0.29 26.92 15.99
CA ALA A 408 0.92 27.33 16.69
C ALA A 408 0.87 28.85 16.93
N SER A 409 0.63 29.26 18.18
CA SER A 409 0.46 30.68 18.57
C SER A 409 1.80 31.37 18.88
N ASP A 410 2.01 32.56 18.32
CA ASP A 410 3.18 33.42 18.58
C ASP A 410 2.94 34.44 19.71
N THR A 411 1.71 34.61 20.18
CA THR A 411 1.32 35.63 21.16
C THR A 411 0.76 35.01 22.43
N THR A 412 0.49 35.83 23.44
CA THR A 412 -0.03 35.41 24.75
C THR A 412 -1.40 36.05 25.04
N THR A 413 -2.12 36.45 24.00
CA THR A 413 -3.40 37.18 24.09
C THR A 413 -4.56 36.34 23.55
N GLY A 414 -5.77 36.62 24.03
CA GLY A 414 -6.99 35.99 23.53
C GLY A 414 -7.13 36.19 22.02
N GLN A 415 -7.34 35.10 21.27
CA GLN A 415 -7.34 35.16 19.80
C GLN A 415 -8.17 34.05 19.14
N ASP A 416 -8.94 34.40 18.10
CA ASP A 416 -9.91 33.53 17.44
C ASP A 416 -9.28 32.74 16.29
N VAL A 417 -9.33 31.42 16.38
CA VAL A 417 -8.75 30.47 15.42
C VAL A 417 -9.74 30.20 14.28
N ILE A 418 -10.97 29.83 14.65
CA ILE A 418 -12.11 29.62 13.75
C ILE A 418 -13.28 30.40 14.34
N SER A 419 -13.94 31.21 13.51
CA SER A 419 -15.17 31.94 13.84
C SER A 419 -16.25 31.61 12.81
N LEU A 420 -17.24 30.78 13.14
CA LEU A 420 -18.42 30.53 12.29
C LEU A 420 -19.41 31.70 12.46
N GLY A 421 -19.16 32.82 11.78
CA GLY A 421 -20.02 34.00 11.82
C GLY A 421 -20.22 34.57 13.23
N ASP A 422 -19.25 34.40 14.13
CA ASP A 422 -19.37 34.75 15.56
C ASP A 422 -20.38 33.92 16.37
N ALA A 423 -21.21 33.10 15.72
CA ALA A 423 -22.14 32.20 16.38
C ALA A 423 -21.40 31.09 17.17
N ILE A 424 -20.22 30.66 16.69
CA ILE A 424 -19.35 29.67 17.32
C ILE A 424 -17.89 30.05 17.12
N LEU A 425 -17.07 29.90 18.17
CA LEU A 425 -15.64 30.24 18.18
C LEU A 425 -14.80 29.07 18.74
N ILE A 426 -13.59 28.90 18.20
CA ILE A 426 -12.44 28.42 18.98
C ILE A 426 -11.55 29.63 19.26
N ARG A 427 -11.26 29.90 20.54
CA ARG A 427 -10.34 30.97 20.97
C ARG A 427 -9.19 30.36 21.78
N LEU A 428 -7.96 30.79 21.51
CA LEU A 428 -6.82 30.48 22.36
C LEU A 428 -6.66 31.56 23.43
N ASP A 429 -6.08 31.16 24.58
CA ASP A 429 -5.45 32.07 25.54
C ASP A 429 -6.32 33.23 26.05
N GLU A 430 -7.61 32.96 26.29
CA GLU A 430 -8.55 33.90 26.91
C GLU A 430 -8.21 34.14 28.40
N HIS A 431 -8.03 35.41 28.76
CA HIS A 431 -7.65 35.83 30.10
C HIS A 431 -8.85 36.12 30.99
N ILE A 432 -10.01 36.41 30.39
CA ILE A 432 -11.26 36.60 31.13
C ILE A 432 -11.55 35.34 31.95
N ASN A 433 -11.66 35.50 33.27
CA ASN A 433 -11.84 34.42 34.24
C ASN A 433 -10.79 33.29 34.18
N SER A 434 -9.60 33.55 33.60
CA SER A 434 -8.55 32.55 33.35
C SER A 434 -9.02 31.34 32.53
N ALA A 435 -9.92 31.55 31.57
CA ALA A 435 -10.52 30.47 30.79
C ALA A 435 -9.54 29.72 29.88
N GLY A 436 -8.41 30.33 29.50
CA GLY A 436 -7.36 29.72 28.67
C GLY A 436 -7.84 29.52 27.23
N THR A 437 -7.45 28.40 26.61
CA THR A 437 -8.08 27.96 25.36
C THR A 437 -9.53 27.58 25.64
N THR A 438 -10.45 28.13 24.85
CA THR A 438 -11.90 27.96 24.98
C THR A 438 -12.53 27.53 23.65
N GLY A 439 -13.62 26.77 23.77
CA GLY A 439 -14.67 26.76 22.77
C GLY A 439 -15.86 27.55 23.31
N SER A 440 -16.59 28.25 22.44
CA SER A 440 -17.76 29.02 22.85
C SER A 440 -18.77 29.21 21.73
N TYR A 441 -20.00 29.55 22.10
CA TYR A 441 -21.07 29.86 21.16
C TYR A 441 -22.00 30.96 21.67
N HIS A 442 -22.57 31.73 20.75
CA HIS A 442 -23.52 32.82 21.03
C HIS A 442 -24.89 32.20 21.34
N SER A 443 -25.49 32.52 22.49
CA SER A 443 -26.61 31.76 23.08
C SER A 443 -27.91 32.56 23.29
N ASP A 444 -27.87 33.89 23.17
CA ASP A 444 -29.03 34.79 23.17
C ASP A 444 -28.78 35.97 22.21
N SER A 445 -29.78 36.84 22.08
CA SER A 445 -29.82 38.09 21.31
C SER A 445 -29.30 39.34 22.06
N LEU A 446 -28.91 39.22 23.33
CA LEU A 446 -28.70 40.36 24.24
C LEU A 446 -27.24 40.54 24.72
N ASP A 447 -26.59 41.54 24.12
CA ASP A 447 -25.31 42.17 24.46
C ASP A 447 -24.07 41.26 24.49
N GLU A 448 -23.05 41.61 23.71
CA GLU A 448 -22.03 40.68 23.18
C GLU A 448 -21.15 39.97 24.22
N LEU A 449 -21.12 40.43 25.47
CA LEU A 449 -20.34 39.82 26.55
C LEU A 449 -21.19 38.95 27.50
N SER A 450 -22.51 39.10 27.50
CA SER A 450 -23.46 38.21 28.20
C SER A 450 -23.97 37.06 27.31
N SER A 451 -23.90 37.22 25.98
CA SER A 451 -24.41 36.23 25.02
C SER A 451 -23.65 34.90 24.99
N PHE A 452 -22.35 34.87 25.28
CA PHE A 452 -21.52 33.69 25.02
C PHE A 452 -21.60 32.63 26.13
N SER A 453 -21.99 31.42 25.75
CA SER A 453 -21.80 30.21 26.52
C SER A 453 -20.40 29.64 26.20
N VAL A 454 -19.63 29.28 27.23
CA VAL A 454 -18.19 28.99 27.11
C VAL A 454 -17.83 27.66 27.80
N THR A 455 -16.95 26.88 27.18
CA THR A 455 -16.19 25.80 27.82
C THR A 455 -14.70 26.12 27.74
N GLY A 456 -14.07 26.29 28.91
CA GLY A 456 -12.68 26.72 29.02
C GLY A 456 -11.81 25.66 29.67
N SER A 457 -10.62 25.44 29.11
CA SER A 457 -9.64 24.46 29.59
C SER A 457 -8.81 24.93 30.78
N GLY A 458 -8.68 26.26 30.97
CA GLY A 458 -7.65 26.84 31.85
C GLY A 458 -6.22 26.64 31.33
N VAL A 459 -6.02 26.10 30.12
CA VAL A 459 -4.72 25.82 29.52
C VAL A 459 -4.35 26.91 28.52
N THR A 460 -3.14 27.46 28.64
CA THR A 460 -2.56 28.40 27.67
C THR A 460 -1.69 27.64 26.67
N LEU A 461 -1.83 27.94 25.37
CA LEU A 461 -1.11 27.30 24.26
C LEU A 461 -0.07 28.21 23.58
N ALA A 462 -0.07 29.51 23.88
CA ALA A 462 0.98 30.48 23.55
C ALA A 462 2.39 29.88 23.49
N LYS A 463 3.02 29.91 22.30
CA LYS A 463 4.41 29.48 22.04
C LYS A 463 4.74 28.03 22.41
N SER A 464 3.72 27.17 22.57
CA SER A 464 3.92 25.74 22.89
C SER A 464 4.19 24.83 21.68
N GLY A 465 4.38 25.41 20.49
CA GLY A 465 4.54 24.68 19.23
C GLY A 465 3.19 24.34 18.57
N TRP A 466 3.20 23.36 17.66
CA TRP A 466 1.97 22.83 17.03
C TRP A 466 1.14 22.03 18.03
N ARG A 467 -0.12 22.44 18.24
CA ARG A 467 -1.11 21.80 19.11
C ARG A 467 -2.39 21.51 18.30
N TYR A 468 -3.09 20.43 18.59
CA TYR A 468 -4.38 20.15 17.95
C TYR A 468 -5.51 20.61 18.86
N VAL A 469 -6.37 21.51 18.38
CA VAL A 469 -7.54 22.01 19.14
C VAL A 469 -8.82 21.57 18.46
N VAL A 470 -9.76 21.03 19.24
CA VAL A 470 -11.07 20.59 18.76
C VAL A 470 -12.17 21.08 19.70
N TYR A 471 -13.24 21.65 19.15
CA TYR A 471 -14.45 22.00 19.88
C TYR A 471 -15.66 21.28 19.28
N THR A 472 -16.50 20.71 20.14
CA THR A 472 -17.80 20.13 19.75
C THR A 472 -18.95 20.79 20.50
N HIS A 473 -20.07 20.97 19.80
CA HIS A 473 -21.35 21.38 20.40
C HIS A 473 -22.39 20.31 20.11
N ASN A 474 -23.01 19.75 21.16
CA ASN A 474 -24.00 18.69 21.06
C ASN A 474 -25.36 19.14 21.60
N SER A 475 -26.24 19.57 20.70
CA SER A 475 -27.64 19.93 21.00
C SER A 475 -28.51 18.74 21.45
N SER A 476 -28.08 17.49 21.20
CA SER A 476 -28.83 16.30 21.62
C SER A 476 -28.59 15.93 23.09
N THR A 477 -27.36 16.10 23.59
CA THR A 477 -27.01 15.90 25.02
C THR A 477 -26.98 17.19 25.84
N HIS A 478 -27.07 18.35 25.18
CA HIS A 478 -26.90 19.68 25.79
C HIS A 478 -25.52 19.90 26.41
N THR A 479 -24.47 19.36 25.76
CA THR A 479 -23.08 19.43 26.20
C THR A 479 -22.18 20.06 25.14
N GLN A 480 -21.23 20.87 25.57
CA GLN A 480 -20.14 21.38 24.74
C GLN A 480 -18.79 20.89 25.29
N THR A 481 -17.90 20.45 24.40
CA THR A 481 -16.65 19.78 24.79
C THR A 481 -15.47 20.39 24.04
N LEU A 482 -14.36 20.57 24.75
CA LEU A 482 -13.09 21.06 24.21
C LEU A 482 -12.02 19.99 24.42
N TYR A 483 -11.24 19.74 23.36
CA TYR A 483 -10.12 18.82 23.35
C TYR A 483 -8.85 19.56 22.95
N ILE A 484 -7.73 19.16 23.55
CA ILE A 484 -6.38 19.59 23.18
C ILE A 484 -5.55 18.32 23.01
N ASP A 485 -4.81 18.20 21.91
CA ASP A 485 -3.92 17.08 21.59
C ASP A 485 -4.61 15.71 21.70
N GLY A 486 -5.81 15.60 21.14
CA GLY A 486 -6.60 14.37 21.13
C GLY A 486 -7.26 14.00 22.47
N LEU A 487 -7.08 14.78 23.54
CA LEU A 487 -7.61 14.54 24.88
C LEU A 487 -8.70 15.55 25.25
N GLN A 488 -9.80 15.07 25.84
CA GLN A 488 -10.83 15.95 26.41
C GLN A 488 -10.25 16.73 27.59
N VAL A 489 -10.26 18.07 27.51
CA VAL A 489 -9.74 18.97 28.57
C VAL A 489 -10.85 19.72 29.31
N ALA A 490 -12.00 19.96 28.68
CA ALA A 490 -13.15 20.58 29.34
C ALA A 490 -14.48 20.10 28.73
N VAL A 491 -15.50 19.98 29.56
CA VAL A 491 -16.88 19.72 29.16
C VAL A 491 -17.82 20.55 30.05
N THR A 492 -18.78 21.24 29.45
CA THR A 492 -19.83 21.97 30.18
C THR A 492 -21.20 21.70 29.60
N ASN A 493 -22.22 21.74 30.47
CA ASN A 493 -23.62 21.63 30.08
C ASN A 493 -24.17 23.02 29.74
N PHE A 494 -25.17 23.08 28.86
CA PHE A 494 -25.86 24.32 28.52
C PHE A 494 -27.39 24.16 28.49
N THR A 495 -28.11 25.29 28.40
CA THR A 495 -29.59 25.32 28.39
C THR A 495 -30.20 26.11 27.22
N ALA A 496 -29.41 26.93 26.51
CA ALA A 496 -29.84 27.71 25.36
C ALA A 496 -29.15 27.23 24.08
N PRO A 497 -29.84 27.20 22.92
CA PRO A 497 -29.28 26.77 21.63
C PRO A 497 -28.34 27.84 21.03
N ILE A 498 -27.64 27.49 19.95
CA ILE A 498 -26.83 28.44 19.17
C ILE A 498 -27.72 29.49 18.50
N TYR A 499 -27.34 30.75 18.64
CA TYR A 499 -28.05 31.91 18.11
C TYR A 499 -27.33 32.49 16.87
N TYR A 500 -27.81 32.11 15.68
CA TYR A 500 -27.26 32.55 14.37
C TYR A 500 -27.87 33.85 13.81
N THR A 501 -28.74 34.53 14.56
CA THR A 501 -29.42 35.76 14.08
C THR A 501 -28.65 36.99 14.56
N GLY A 502 -28.49 38.01 13.71
CA GLY A 502 -27.85 39.28 14.07
C GLY A 502 -26.32 39.25 14.18
N VAL A 503 -25.72 38.08 14.37
CA VAL A 503 -24.27 37.83 14.34
C VAL A 503 -23.69 37.87 12.91
N GLY A 504 -22.39 37.62 12.78
CA GLY A 504 -21.67 37.56 11.51
C GLY A 504 -22.24 36.48 10.56
N LYS A 505 -22.04 36.68 9.25
CA LYS A 505 -22.65 35.84 8.20
C LYS A 505 -21.68 34.92 7.46
N ASP A 506 -20.39 35.10 7.70
CA ASP A 506 -19.31 34.40 7.02
C ASP A 506 -18.38 33.76 8.06
N THR A 507 -17.75 32.68 7.67
CA THR A 507 -16.75 31.99 8.49
C THR A 507 -15.39 32.65 8.29
N TYR A 508 -14.65 32.83 9.37
CA TYR A 508 -13.30 33.42 9.35
C TYR A 508 -12.30 32.51 10.06
N LEU A 509 -11.09 32.44 9.50
CA LEU A 509 -9.92 31.85 10.14
C LEU A 509 -8.98 32.98 10.55
N GLY A 510 -8.61 33.00 11.83
CA GLY A 510 -7.69 33.98 12.41
C GLY A 510 -8.26 35.35 12.78
N ILE A 511 -9.58 35.56 12.73
CA ILE A 511 -10.25 36.81 13.16
C ILE A 511 -11.66 36.55 13.69
N HIS A 512 -12.10 37.40 14.63
CA HIS A 512 -13.43 37.43 15.22
C HIS A 512 -14.53 37.62 14.15
N GLY A 513 -15.61 36.82 14.21
CA GLY A 513 -16.64 36.78 13.17
C GLY A 513 -17.45 38.08 13.02
N ASN A 514 -17.58 38.84 14.11
CA ASN A 514 -18.14 40.21 14.11
C ASN A 514 -17.09 41.34 13.99
N GLY A 515 -15.86 41.04 13.50
CA GLY A 515 -14.87 42.06 13.12
C GLY A 515 -14.10 42.76 14.24
N LYS A 516 -14.08 42.22 15.47
CA LYS A 516 -13.29 42.77 16.59
C LYS A 516 -11.80 42.45 16.41
N THR A 517 -10.99 43.47 16.20
CA THR A 517 -9.55 43.33 15.94
C THR A 517 -8.71 42.90 17.16
N ILE A 518 -9.27 42.97 18.37
CA ILE A 518 -8.56 42.60 19.62
C ILE A 518 -8.36 41.09 19.80
N PHE A 519 -9.00 40.26 18.96
CA PHE A 519 -8.89 38.80 18.97
C PHE A 519 -8.24 38.24 17.68
N ASN A 520 -7.44 39.05 16.97
CA ASN A 520 -6.78 38.60 15.75
C ASN A 520 -5.66 37.59 16.07
N PHE A 521 -5.65 36.47 15.34
CA PHE A 521 -4.68 35.39 15.52
C PHE A 521 -3.32 35.73 14.93
N VAL A 522 -2.26 35.39 15.66
CA VAL A 522 -0.87 35.62 15.23
C VAL A 522 -0.06 34.36 15.48
N GLY A 523 0.43 33.74 14.42
CA GLY A 523 1.00 32.40 14.47
C GLY A 523 0.74 31.63 13.17
N HIS A 524 0.58 30.31 13.26
CA HIS A 524 0.33 29.43 12.11
C HIS A 524 -0.92 28.57 12.32
N LEU A 525 -1.69 28.35 11.23
CA LEU A 525 -2.78 27.38 11.16
C LEU A 525 -2.49 26.34 10.07
N ASP A 526 -2.84 25.10 10.34
CA ASP A 526 -2.74 23.94 9.45
C ASP A 526 -3.98 23.04 9.64
N GLU A 527 -4.38 22.31 8.60
CA GLU A 527 -5.47 21.32 8.59
C GLU A 527 -6.76 21.77 9.33
N VAL A 528 -7.43 22.78 8.78
CA VAL A 528 -8.65 23.34 9.38
C VAL A 528 -9.88 22.58 8.87
N ARG A 529 -10.76 22.16 9.79
CA ARG A 529 -11.95 21.35 9.48
C ARG A 529 -13.21 21.89 10.16
N VAL A 530 -14.32 21.84 9.43
CA VAL A 530 -15.69 21.99 9.97
C VAL A 530 -16.49 20.75 9.62
N GLN A 531 -17.08 20.10 10.62
CA GLN A 531 -17.96 18.95 10.44
C GLN A 531 -19.34 19.24 11.06
N ASN A 532 -20.42 18.96 10.33
CA ASN A 532 -21.81 19.19 10.75
C ASN A 532 -22.36 18.02 11.60
N ALA A 533 -21.52 17.45 12.46
CA ALA A 533 -21.86 16.43 13.44
C ALA A 533 -20.85 16.48 14.61
N VAL A 534 -21.22 15.85 15.72
CA VAL A 534 -20.33 15.70 16.89
C VAL A 534 -19.45 14.48 16.69
N MET A 535 -18.15 14.68 16.56
CA MET A 535 -17.17 13.60 16.49
C MET A 535 -16.92 13.00 17.89
N SER A 536 -16.59 11.71 17.93
CA SER A 536 -16.28 11.00 19.16
C SER A 536 -14.83 11.22 19.63
N ASP A 537 -14.59 10.98 20.91
CA ASP A 537 -13.26 10.97 21.54
C ASP A 537 -12.26 10.12 20.74
N ASP A 538 -12.69 8.93 20.29
CA ASP A 538 -11.89 8.02 19.45
C ASP A 538 -11.53 8.64 18.08
N TRP A 539 -12.44 9.38 17.43
CA TRP A 539 -12.16 10.10 16.18
C TRP A 539 -11.18 11.26 16.40
N VAL A 540 -11.39 12.03 17.46
CA VAL A 540 -10.55 13.17 17.84
C VAL A 540 -9.13 12.71 18.20
N ARG A 541 -9.01 11.57 18.90
CA ARG A 541 -7.74 10.91 19.20
C ARG A 541 -7.06 10.39 17.94
N LEU A 542 -7.78 9.73 17.03
CA LEU A 542 -7.22 9.24 15.76
C LEU A 542 -6.70 10.40 14.90
N CYS A 543 -7.43 11.52 14.82
CA CYS A 543 -6.94 12.72 14.15
C CYS A 543 -5.59 13.17 14.73
N TYR A 544 -5.51 13.41 16.03
CA TYR A 544 -4.25 13.83 16.68
C TYR A 544 -3.09 12.85 16.46
N GLU A 545 -3.32 11.56 16.75
CA GLU A 545 -2.28 10.55 16.82
C GLU A 545 -1.70 10.15 15.45
N ASN A 546 -2.49 10.27 14.38
CA ASN A 546 -2.04 10.06 13.00
C ASN A 546 -1.50 11.35 12.34
N GLN A 547 -2.03 12.52 12.72
CA GLN A 547 -1.61 13.81 12.14
C GLN A 547 -0.37 14.40 12.80
N LYS A 548 -0.01 14.04 14.04
CA LYS A 548 1.28 14.42 14.62
C LYS A 548 2.47 13.80 13.86
N ALA A 549 3.66 14.36 14.05
CA ALA A 549 4.87 13.94 13.33
C ALA A 549 5.33 12.49 13.64
N SER A 550 4.96 11.93 14.79
CA SER A 550 5.27 10.55 15.21
C SER A 550 4.06 9.63 15.07
N ASP A 551 3.47 9.59 13.86
CA ASP A 551 2.30 8.77 13.50
C ASP A 551 2.43 7.33 14.02
N ALA A 552 1.52 6.97 14.92
CA ALA A 552 1.48 5.65 15.56
C ALA A 552 0.43 4.71 14.93
N LEU A 553 -0.38 5.21 13.99
CA LEU A 553 -1.44 4.44 13.36
C LEU A 553 -0.90 3.53 12.26
N ILE A 554 0.02 4.01 11.42
CA ILE A 554 0.45 3.32 10.21
C ILE A 554 1.73 2.51 10.44
N GLN A 555 1.70 1.25 10.00
CA GLN A 555 2.88 0.39 9.92
C GLN A 555 3.07 -0.13 8.49
N PHE A 556 4.09 0.40 7.82
CA PHE A 556 4.56 0.00 6.50
C PHE A 556 5.17 -1.42 6.56
N ARG A 557 4.65 -2.37 5.77
CA ARG A 557 5.12 -3.76 5.69
C ARG A 557 5.06 -4.33 4.27
#